data_AF-A0A8S9ZS27-F1
#
_entry.id   AF-A0A8S9ZS27-F1
#
_cell.length_a   1.000
_cell.length_b   1.000
_cell.length_c   1.000
_cell.angle_alpha   90.00
_cell.angle_beta   90.00
_cell.angle_gamma   90.00
#
_symmetry.space_group_name_H-M   'P 1'
#
loop_
_entity.id
_entity.type
_entity.pdbx_description
1 polymer ?
#
loop_
_entity_poly.entity_id
_entity_poly.type
_entity_poly.pdbx_seq_one_letter_code
_entity_poly.pdbx_strand_id
1 'polypeptide(L)' 'MTLLFNIISQFDYWICLFFGFNLNLFLIWLILFKTPKEMFIHSRILIQNCILDIILFNY' A
#
# COMPACT_ATOMS: atom_id res chain seq x y z
N MET A 1 -29.69 -13.21 -0.19
CA MET A 1 -28.33 -13.73 0.06
C MET A 1 -27.28 -13.01 -0.79
N THR A 2 -27.48 -12.87 -2.10
CA THR A 2 -26.55 -12.16 -3.03
C THR A 2 -26.35 -10.66 -2.74
N LEU A 3 -27.39 -9.93 -2.34
CA LEU A 3 -27.32 -8.49 -2.04
C LEU A 3 -26.44 -8.18 -0.81
N LEU A 4 -26.55 -9.00 0.24
CA LEU A 4 -25.77 -8.82 1.47
C LEU A 4 -24.28 -9.10 1.20
N PHE A 5 -23.98 -10.14 0.40
CA PHE A 5 -22.62 -10.48 -0.02
C PHE A 5 -21.96 -9.35 -0.82
N ASN A 6 -22.69 -8.66 -1.70
CA ASN A 6 -22.15 -7.54 -2.48
C ASN A 6 -21.82 -6.31 -1.62
N ILE A 7 -22.60 -6.04 -0.57
CA ILE A 7 -22.35 -4.92 0.33
C ILE A 7 -21.11 -5.20 1.19
N ILE A 8 -20.99 -6.43 1.70
CA ILE A 8 -19.83 -6.87 2.48
C ILE A 8 -18.57 -6.83 1.62
N SER A 9 -18.63 -7.37 0.38
CA SER A 9 -17.47 -7.38 -0.52
C SER A 9 -17.03 -5.97 -0.94
N GLN A 10 -17.98 -5.05 -1.15
CA GLN A 10 -17.65 -3.64 -1.36
C GLN A 10 -16.98 -3.02 -0.15
N PHE A 11 -17.49 -3.28 1.06
CA PHE A 11 -16.92 -2.72 2.29
C PHE A 11 -15.50 -3.24 2.55
N ASP A 12 -15.26 -4.54 2.35
CA ASP A 12 -13.93 -5.15 2.44
C ASP A 12 -12.96 -4.55 1.41
N TYR A 13 -13.44 -4.28 0.18
CA TYR A 13 -12.64 -3.62 -0.85
C TYR A 13 -12.22 -2.20 -0.43
N TRP A 14 -13.15 -1.39 0.09
CA TRP A 14 -12.85 -0.04 0.58
C TRP A 14 -11.88 -0.04 1.76
N ILE A 15 -12.02 -1.00 2.68
CA ILE A 15 -11.08 -1.18 3.80
C ILE A 15 -9.69 -1.53 3.27
N CYS A 16 -9.61 -2.50 2.35
CA CYS A 16 -8.34 -2.94 1.77
C CYS A 16 -7.64 -1.80 1.04
N LEU A 17 -8.39 -0.99 0.29
CA LEU A 17 -7.90 0.23 -0.36
C LEU A 17 -7.33 1.23 0.65
N PHE A 18 -8.10 1.53 1.70
CA PHE A 18 -7.69 2.50 2.70
C PHE A 18 -6.42 2.05 3.45
N PHE A 19 -6.38 0.81 3.92
CA PHE A 19 -5.21 0.29 4.63
C PHE A 19 -4.00 0.10 3.71
N GLY A 20 -4.19 -0.47 2.52
CA GLY A 20 -3.11 -0.70 1.56
C GLY A 20 -2.43 0.60 1.13
N PHE A 21 -3.21 1.64 0.84
CA PHE A 21 -2.67 2.94 0.46
C PHE A 21 -1.92 3.62 1.63
N ASN A 22 -2.52 3.68 2.82
CA ASN A 22 -1.89 4.31 3.98
C ASN A 22 -0.62 3.59 4.43
N LEU A 23 -0.61 2.24 4.41
CA LEU A 23 0.57 1.45 4.78
C LEU A 23 1.71 1.65 3.79
N ASN A 24 1.43 1.70 2.48
CA ASN A 24 2.45 1.96 1.47
C ASN A 24 3.05 3.36 1.58
N LEU A 25 2.23 4.39 1.83
CA LEU A 25 2.73 5.73 2.11
C LEU A 25 3.57 5.79 3.39
N PHE A 26 3.12 5.11 4.45
CA PHE A 26 3.87 5.03 5.69
C PHE A 26 5.23 4.33 5.50
N LEU A 27 5.29 3.27 4.69
CA LEU A 27 6.53 2.57 4.38
C LEU A 27 7.51 3.47 3.63
N ILE A 28 7.03 4.21 2.62
CA ILE A 28 7.84 5.18 1.88
C ILE A 28 8.40 6.25 2.83
N TRP A 29 7.55 6.79 3.70
CA TRP A 29 7.97 7.77 4.71
C TRP A 29 9.03 7.20 5.65
N LEU A 30 8.84 5.98 6.17
CA LEU A 30 9.80 5.32 7.04
C LEU A 30 11.14 5.09 6.32
N ILE A 31 11.09 4.70 5.04
CA ILE A 31 12.30 4.49 4.24
C ILE A 31 13.07 5.80 4.05
N LEU A 32 12.38 6.91 3.78
CA LEU A 32 13.02 8.20 3.53
C LEU A 32 13.62 8.81 4.80
N PHE A 33 12.94 8.69 5.94
CA PHE A 33 13.34 9.39 7.17
C PHE A 33 14.20 8.55 8.12
N LYS A 34 14.09 7.22 8.07
CA LYS A 34 14.65 6.34 9.11
C LYS A 34 15.75 5.39 8.63
N THR A 35 15.94 5.23 7.30
CA THR A 35 16.93 4.27 6.77
C THR A 35 18.31 4.93 6.62
N PRO A 36 19.39 4.31 7.14
CA PRO A 36 20.75 4.81 6.94
C PRO A 36 21.15 4.70 5.46
N LYS A 37 21.98 5.65 4.99
CA LYS A 37 22.38 5.78 3.57
C LYS A 37 22.99 4.51 2.96
N GLU A 38 23.65 3.68 3.77
CA GLU A 38 24.28 2.43 3.32
C GLU A 38 23.26 1.36 2.91
N MET A 39 22.05 1.37 3.50
CA MET A 39 20.97 0.44 3.18
C MET A 39 20.03 0.98 2.09
N PHE A 40 20.29 2.18 1.58
CA PHE A 40 19.38 2.89 0.68
C PHE A 40 19.14 2.14 -0.64
N ILE A 41 20.14 1.37 -1.10
CA ILE A 41 20.06 0.56 -2.32
C ILE A 41 19.03 -0.56 -2.17
N HIS A 42 19.00 -1.25 -1.02
CA HIS A 42 18.02 -2.31 -0.77
C HIS A 42 16.61 -1.74 -0.57
N SER A 43 16.51 -0.62 0.14
CA SER A 43 15.22 0.05 0.35
C SER A 43 14.65 0.70 -0.92
N ARG A 44 15.46 0.89 -1.97
CA ARG A 44 14.98 1.37 -3.28
C ARG A 44 14.07 0.35 -3.98
N ILE A 45 14.34 -0.95 -3.83
CA ILE A 45 13.47 -2.02 -4.35
C ILE A 45 12.13 -2.00 -3.61
N LEU A 46 12.17 -1.81 -2.28
CA LEU A 46 10.97 -1.65 -1.45
C LEU A 46 10.12 -0.45 -1.88
N ILE A 47 10.74 0.72 -2.13
CA ILE A 47 10.02 1.90 -2.64
C ILE A 47 9.37 1.59 -3.99
N GLN A 48 10.07 0.91 -4.90
CA GLN A 48 9.51 0.54 -6.21
C GLN A 48 8.28 -0.36 -6.07
N ASN A 49 8.31 -1.34 -5.16
CA ASN A 49 7.15 -2.18 -4.86
C ASN A 49 5.98 -1.36 -4.30
N CYS A 50 6.22 -0.46 -3.33
CA CYS A 50 5.16 0.40 -2.80
C CYS A 50 4.55 1.31 -3.87
N ILE A 51 5.34 1.80 -4.82
CA ILE A 51 4.83 2.60 -5.95
C ILE A 51 3.97 1.73 -6.87
N LEU A 52 4.41 0.52 -7.19
CA LEU A 52 3.64 -0.42 -8.00
C LEU A 52 2.29 -0.74 -7.36
N ASP A 53 2.28 -1.01 -6.05
CA ASP A 53 1.04 -1.25 -5.31
C ASP A 53 0.11 -0.03 -5.42
N ILE A 54 0.61 1.18 -5.18
CA ILE A 54 -0.21 2.41 -5.30
C ILE A 54 -0.77 2.59 -6.72
N ILE A 55 0.01 2.28 -7.76
CA ILE A 55 -0.46 2.35 -9.15
C ILE A 55 -1.54 1.30 -9.41
N LEU A 56 -1.34 0.08 -8.94
CA LEU A 56 -2.26 -1.05 -9.11
C LEU A 56 -3.57 -0.82 -8.34
N PHE A 57 -3.52 -0.08 -7.23
CA PHE A 57 -4.69 0.38 -6.48
C PHE A 57 -5.49 1.49 -7.19
N ASN A 58 -4.90 2.19 -8.16
CA ASN A 58 -5.52 3.31 -8.89
C ASN A 58 -6.11 2.90 -10.25
N TYR A 59 -5.92 1.65 -10.67
CA TYR A 59 -6.41 1.07 -11.92
C TYR A 59 -7.57 0.11 -11.64
#